data_AF-A0A507CYP0-F1
#
_entry.id   AF-A0A507CYP0-F1
#
_cell.length_a   1.000
_cell.length_b   1.000
_cell.length_c   1.000
_cell.angle_alpha   90.00
_cell.angle_beta   90.00
_cell.angle_gamma   90.00
#
_symmetry.space_group_name_H-M   'P 1'
#
loop_
_entity.id
_entity.type
_entity.pdbx_description
1 polymer ?
#
loop_
_entity_poly.entity_id
_entity_poly.type
_entity_poly.pdbx_seq_one_letter_code
_entity_poly.pdbx_strand_id
1 'polypeptide(L)'
;MSDCNFFTSLLVIAVIPAGVYAWGYEAHRITANIAQHFLSPPAVDVIYGLLEPTYRGHLGPIASWADEIKRNSKYSWSRTLHYVDSNDNPPTECHISLPQDCEHDFCVTTAIANYTGRLQDCKLSTLQRNEALKFISKSS
;
A
#
# COMPACT_ATOMS: atom_id res chain seq x y z
N MET A 1 6.49 53.96 -43.60
CA MET A 1 7.27 52.74 -43.91
C MET A 1 8.19 52.51 -42.72
N SER A 2 8.07 51.53 -41.86
CA SER A 2 7.09 50.45 -41.65
C SER A 2 7.32 49.99 -40.21
N ASP A 3 6.27 49.87 -39.40
CA ASP A 3 6.38 49.40 -38.02
C ASP A 3 6.71 47.90 -38.00
N CYS A 4 7.77 47.53 -37.31
CA CYS A 4 8.22 46.14 -37.18
C CYS A 4 7.46 45.48 -36.03
N ASN A 5 6.34 44.83 -36.34
CA ASN A 5 5.58 44.01 -35.39
C ASN A 5 6.43 42.81 -34.95
N PHE A 6 6.96 42.86 -33.73
CA PHE A 6 7.61 41.73 -33.08
C PHE A 6 6.52 40.77 -32.58
N PHE A 7 6.15 39.79 -33.42
CA PHE A 7 5.30 38.67 -33.01
C PHE A 7 6.06 37.86 -31.96
N THR A 8 5.86 38.16 -30.67
CA THR A 8 6.29 37.29 -29.57
C THR A 8 5.43 36.04 -29.60
N SER A 9 5.93 34.99 -30.27
CA SER A 9 5.33 33.67 -30.27
C SER A 9 5.49 33.07 -28.86
N LEU A 10 4.40 33.00 -28.10
CA LEU A 10 4.37 32.38 -26.77
C LEU A 10 4.45 30.86 -26.94
N LEU A 11 5.65 30.29 -26.80
CA LEU A 11 5.88 28.85 -26.84
C LEU A 11 5.32 28.22 -25.54
N VAL A 12 4.09 27.72 -25.59
CA VAL A 12 3.50 26.96 -24.49
C VAL A 12 4.12 25.56 -24.49
N ILE A 13 5.13 25.34 -23.65
CA ILE A 13 5.68 24.01 -23.38
C ILE A 13 4.65 23.26 -22.53
N ALA A 14 3.88 22.37 -23.14
CA ALA A 14 3.04 21.42 -22.43
C ALA A 14 3.94 20.41 -21.73
N VAL A 15 4.15 20.59 -20.41
CA VAL A 15 4.77 19.57 -19.56
C VAL A 15 3.80 18.40 -19.48
N ILE A 16 4.05 17.33 -20.24
CA ILE A 16 3.32 16.08 -20.08
C ILE A 16 3.86 15.44 -18.80
N PRO A 17 3.06 15.26 -17.73
CA PRO A 17 3.52 14.54 -16.56
C PRO A 17 3.90 13.12 -16.99
N ALA A 18 5.13 12.70 -16.66
CA ALA A 18 5.55 11.33 -16.87
C ALA A 18 4.58 10.41 -16.10
N GLY A 19 4.01 9.42 -16.79
CA GLY A 19 3.11 8.47 -16.15
C GLY A 19 3.83 7.73 -15.02
N VAL A 20 3.25 7.76 -13.82
CA VAL A 20 3.75 6.98 -12.68
C VAL A 20 3.17 5.57 -12.73
N TYR A 21 4.03 4.56 -12.67
CA TYR A 21 3.61 3.16 -12.57
C TYR A 21 3.35 2.83 -11.10
N ALA A 22 2.07 2.80 -10.70
CA ALA A 22 1.68 2.34 -9.37
C ALA A 22 1.63 0.80 -9.32
N TRP A 23 1.92 0.24 -8.14
CA TRP A 23 1.71 -1.19 -7.87
C TRP A 23 0.23 -1.52 -7.99
N GLY A 24 -0.10 -2.44 -8.88
CA GLY A 24 -1.44 -3.00 -9.04
C GLY A 24 -1.52 -4.42 -8.49
N TYR A 25 -2.61 -5.13 -8.83
CA TYR A 25 -2.85 -6.51 -8.42
C TYR A 25 -1.63 -7.43 -8.61
N GLU A 26 -1.05 -7.42 -9.82
CA GLU A 26 0.06 -8.31 -10.17
C GLU A 26 1.30 -8.03 -9.32
N ALA A 27 1.51 -6.76 -9.04
CA ALA A 27 2.69 -6.26 -8.39
C ALA A 27 2.67 -6.66 -6.89
N HIS A 28 1.54 -6.51 -6.22
CA HIS A 28 1.32 -7.05 -4.86
C HIS A 28 1.45 -8.58 -4.80
N ARG A 29 0.89 -9.28 -5.78
CA ARG A 29 0.97 -10.75 -5.85
C ARG A 29 2.42 -11.23 -5.98
N ILE A 30 3.22 -10.59 -6.83
CA ILE A 30 4.64 -10.91 -7.02
C ILE A 30 5.41 -10.67 -5.71
N THR A 31 5.24 -9.52 -5.07
CA THR A 31 5.93 -9.20 -3.81
C THR A 31 5.60 -10.22 -2.71
N ALA A 32 4.32 -10.57 -2.55
CA ALA A 32 3.90 -11.58 -1.58
C ALA A 32 4.45 -12.99 -1.89
N ASN A 33 4.56 -13.37 -3.16
CA ASN A 33 5.20 -14.63 -3.55
C ASN A 33 6.70 -14.64 -3.26
N ILE A 34 7.39 -13.52 -3.49
CA ILE A 34 8.81 -13.36 -3.11
C ILE A 34 8.94 -13.50 -1.59
N ALA A 35 8.14 -12.77 -0.81
CA ALA A 35 8.16 -12.85 0.64
C ALA A 35 7.91 -14.28 1.15
N GLN A 36 6.92 -14.99 0.59
CA GLN A 36 6.62 -16.38 0.90
C GLN A 36 7.83 -17.30 0.75
N HIS A 37 8.66 -17.10 -0.27
CA HIS A 37 9.84 -17.92 -0.53
C HIS A 37 10.91 -17.81 0.57
N PHE A 38 10.96 -16.67 1.26
CA PHE A 38 11.93 -16.40 2.34
C PHE A 38 11.39 -16.70 3.74
N LEU A 39 10.17 -17.23 3.86
CA LEU A 39 9.61 -17.57 5.16
C LEU A 39 10.28 -18.81 5.77
N SER A 40 10.48 -18.76 7.08
CA SER A 40 10.88 -19.94 7.85
C SER A 40 9.77 -21.00 7.85
N PRO A 41 10.09 -22.30 7.97
CA PRO A 41 9.08 -23.36 8.02
C PRO A 41 8.00 -23.13 9.10
N PRO A 42 8.32 -22.71 10.34
CA PRO A 42 7.29 -22.38 11.33
C PRO A 42 6.35 -21.25 10.90
N ALA A 43 6.86 -20.24 10.19
CA ALA A 43 6.02 -19.14 9.69
C ALA A 43 5.07 -19.63 8.57
N VAL A 44 5.52 -20.55 7.72
CA VAL A 44 4.67 -21.18 6.70
C VAL A 44 3.53 -21.96 7.36
N ASP A 45 3.81 -22.73 8.41
CA ASP A 45 2.78 -23.49 9.14
C ASP A 45 1.73 -22.58 9.79
N VAL A 46 2.17 -21.46 10.38
CA VAL A 46 1.26 -20.46 10.94
C VAL A 46 0.36 -19.86 9.85
N ILE A 47 0.92 -19.45 8.71
CA ILE A 47 0.13 -18.91 7.59
C ILE A 47 -0.86 -19.94 7.06
N TYR A 48 -0.43 -21.20 6.92
CA TYR A 48 -1.29 -22.28 6.47
C TYR A 48 -2.50 -22.49 7.39
N GLY A 49 -2.31 -22.38 8.70
CA GLY A 49 -3.40 -22.47 9.69
C GLY A 49 -4.29 -21.24 9.78
N LEU A 50 -3.80 -20.06 9.39
CA LEU A 50 -4.57 -18.81 9.44
C LEU A 50 -5.41 -18.58 8.18
N LEU A 51 -4.96 -19.02 7.01
CA LEU A 51 -5.64 -18.78 5.74
C LEU A 51 -6.78 -19.77 5.48
N GLU A 52 -7.80 -19.31 4.77
CA GLU A 52 -8.87 -20.16 4.29
C GLU A 52 -8.32 -21.26 3.35
N PRO A 53 -8.85 -22.50 3.38
CA PRO A 53 -8.29 -23.62 2.62
C PRO A 53 -8.13 -23.38 1.11
N THR A 54 -8.94 -22.50 0.53
CA THR A 54 -8.86 -22.10 -0.88
C THR A 54 -7.50 -21.50 -1.26
N TYR A 55 -6.83 -20.83 -0.32
CA TYR A 55 -5.53 -20.18 -0.56
C TYR A 55 -4.34 -21.13 -0.40
N ARG A 56 -4.54 -22.32 0.19
CA ARG A 56 -3.50 -23.34 0.40
C ARG A 56 -2.22 -22.80 1.06
N GLY A 57 -2.36 -21.82 1.96
CA GLY A 57 -1.24 -21.19 2.65
C GLY A 57 -0.39 -20.25 1.79
N HIS A 58 -0.84 -19.84 0.59
CA HIS A 58 -0.11 -18.92 -0.27
C HIS A 58 -0.50 -17.46 -0.04
N LEU A 59 0.49 -16.59 0.15
CA LEU A 59 0.28 -15.14 0.31
C LEU A 59 -0.08 -14.42 -1.00
N GLY A 60 0.42 -14.86 -2.15
CA GLY A 60 0.19 -14.19 -3.44
C GLY A 60 -1.29 -13.87 -3.73
N PRO A 61 -2.20 -14.85 -3.66
CA PRO A 61 -3.63 -14.62 -3.92
C PRO A 61 -4.34 -13.68 -2.96
N ILE A 62 -3.81 -13.45 -1.75
CA ILE A 62 -4.43 -12.55 -0.76
C ILE A 62 -3.84 -11.15 -0.74
N ALA A 63 -2.71 -10.93 -1.42
CA ALA A 63 -1.95 -9.67 -1.36
C ALA A 63 -2.74 -8.45 -1.86
N SER A 64 -3.76 -8.65 -2.70
CA SER A 64 -4.64 -7.58 -3.19
C SER A 64 -5.96 -7.45 -2.45
N TRP A 65 -6.23 -8.31 -1.45
CA TRP A 65 -7.50 -8.31 -0.72
C TRP A 65 -7.81 -6.94 -0.09
N ALA A 66 -6.81 -6.25 0.46
CA ALA A 66 -7.01 -4.94 1.08
C ALA A 66 -7.45 -3.87 0.05
N ASP A 67 -6.93 -3.94 -1.19
CA ASP A 67 -7.31 -3.03 -2.28
C ASP A 67 -8.72 -3.29 -2.80
N GLU A 68 -9.18 -4.54 -2.72
CA GLU A 68 -10.54 -4.94 -3.06
C GLU A 68 -11.52 -4.50 -1.97
N ILE A 69 -11.21 -4.82 -0.72
CA ILE A 69 -12.14 -4.64 0.40
C ILE A 69 -12.35 -3.17 0.75
N LYS A 70 -11.37 -2.27 0.54
CA LYS A 70 -11.53 -0.81 0.78
C LYS A 70 -12.63 -0.15 -0.06
N ARG A 71 -13.15 -0.85 -1.08
CA ARG A 71 -14.31 -0.44 -1.89
C ARG A 71 -15.65 -0.84 -1.27
N ASN A 72 -15.65 -1.82 -0.36
CA ASN A 72 -16.82 -2.22 0.42
C ASN A 72 -17.14 -1.14 1.48
N SER A 73 -18.41 -0.81 1.67
CA SER A 73 -18.84 0.21 2.64
C SER A 73 -18.42 -0.12 4.08
N LYS A 74 -18.30 -1.40 4.45
CA LYS A 74 -17.84 -1.83 5.78
C LYS A 74 -16.34 -1.61 6.02
N TYR A 75 -15.57 -1.41 4.96
CA TYR A 75 -14.11 -1.27 4.99
C TYR A 75 -13.65 0.03 4.32
N SER A 76 -14.55 0.95 4.02
CA SER A 76 -14.18 2.24 3.40
C SER A 76 -13.21 3.04 4.26
N TRP A 77 -13.24 2.84 5.58
CA TRP A 77 -12.30 3.40 6.53
C TRP A 77 -10.86 2.98 6.27
N SER A 78 -10.60 1.80 5.69
CA SER A 78 -9.23 1.29 5.53
C SER A 78 -8.45 1.96 4.39
N ARG A 79 -9.07 2.87 3.62
CA ARG A 79 -8.44 3.48 2.43
C ARG A 79 -7.13 4.20 2.73
N THR A 80 -7.07 4.98 3.82
CA THR A 80 -5.89 5.77 4.18
C THR A 80 -4.76 4.90 4.72
N LEU A 81 -5.06 3.66 5.14
CA LEU A 81 -4.03 2.70 5.57
C LEU A 81 -3.11 2.24 4.43
N HIS A 82 -3.37 2.66 3.20
CA HIS A 82 -2.59 2.24 2.03
C HIS A 82 -1.42 3.16 1.70
N TYR A 83 -1.31 4.33 2.33
CA TYR A 83 -0.31 5.36 2.03
C TYR A 83 0.01 6.20 3.27
N VAL A 84 1.00 7.08 3.13
CA VAL A 84 1.28 8.21 4.03
C VAL A 84 1.43 9.41 3.11
N ASP A 85 0.70 10.48 3.39
CA ASP A 85 0.73 11.69 2.57
C ASP A 85 1.77 12.64 3.19
N SER A 86 2.96 12.68 2.62
CA SER A 86 4.03 13.58 3.06
C SER A 86 3.68 15.03 2.73
N ASN A 87 3.91 15.93 3.69
CA ASN A 87 3.84 17.37 3.45
C ASN A 87 5.22 17.94 3.08
N ASP A 88 5.83 17.40 2.03
CA ASP A 88 7.14 17.78 1.49
C ASP A 88 7.02 18.60 0.19
N ASN A 89 8.15 18.86 -0.49
CA ASN A 89 8.19 19.73 -1.68
C ASN A 89 8.97 19.09 -2.83
N PRO A 90 8.49 17.97 -3.40
CA PRO A 90 9.16 17.30 -4.50
C PRO A 90 9.15 18.17 -5.78
N PRO A 91 10.21 18.12 -6.62
CA PRO A 91 11.39 17.26 -6.49
C PRO A 91 12.51 17.90 -5.63
N THR A 92 12.28 19.05 -5.01
CA THR A 92 13.32 19.83 -4.31
C THR A 92 13.69 19.24 -2.96
N GLU A 93 12.69 18.74 -2.24
CA GLU A 93 12.84 18.13 -0.93
C GLU A 93 11.84 16.97 -0.80
N CYS A 94 12.35 15.79 -0.41
CA CYS A 94 11.53 14.62 -0.17
C CYS A 94 11.79 14.09 1.25
N HIS A 95 10.76 14.06 2.09
CA HIS A 95 10.87 13.51 3.44
C HIS A 95 9.50 13.04 3.97
N ILE A 96 9.51 12.21 5.01
CA ILE A 96 8.32 11.82 5.77
C ILE A 96 8.57 12.19 7.24
N SER A 97 7.68 12.98 7.82
CA SER A 97 7.70 13.46 9.20
C SER A 97 6.55 12.82 9.98
N LEU A 98 6.85 11.76 10.75
CA LEU A 98 5.87 11.15 11.66
C LEU A 98 5.93 11.80 13.05
N PRO A 99 4.78 12.05 13.71
CA PRO A 99 3.43 11.64 13.33
C PRO A 99 2.70 12.61 12.39
N GLN A 100 3.30 13.74 12.01
CA GLN A 100 2.61 14.84 11.32
C GLN A 100 1.97 14.41 9.98
N ASP A 101 2.65 13.58 9.20
CA ASP A 101 2.18 13.09 7.90
C ASP A 101 1.19 11.91 8.02
N CYS A 102 0.95 11.40 9.24
CA CYS A 102 0.03 10.31 9.51
C CYS A 102 -1.23 10.84 10.18
N GLU A 103 -2.16 11.36 9.39
CA GLU A 103 -3.38 11.98 9.88
C GLU A 103 -4.15 11.04 10.82
N HIS A 104 -4.41 11.49 12.06
CA HIS A 104 -5.15 10.74 13.10
C HIS A 104 -4.63 9.30 13.35
N ASP A 105 -3.32 9.07 13.21
CA ASP A 105 -2.70 7.73 13.30
C ASP A 105 -3.29 6.72 12.29
N PHE A 106 -3.81 7.20 11.16
CA PHE A 106 -4.55 6.40 10.18
C PHE A 106 -3.84 6.36 8.82
N CYS A 107 -2.61 5.84 8.80
CA CYS A 107 -1.77 5.72 7.61
C CYS A 107 -1.11 4.33 7.52
N VAL A 108 -0.31 4.09 6.48
CA VAL A 108 0.34 2.79 6.24
C VAL A 108 1.31 2.37 7.35
N THR A 109 2.03 3.31 7.97
CA THR A 109 3.04 2.99 8.99
C THR A 109 2.38 2.52 10.29
N THR A 110 1.30 3.16 10.72
CA THR A 110 0.51 2.73 11.88
C THR A 110 -0.29 1.47 11.59
N ALA A 111 -0.75 1.26 10.34
CA ALA A 111 -1.37 0.01 9.92
C ALA A 111 -0.41 -1.18 10.03
N ILE A 112 0.84 -1.03 9.56
CA ILE A 112 1.88 -2.06 9.70
C ILE A 112 2.09 -2.41 11.18
N ALA A 113 2.25 -1.40 12.05
CA ALA A 113 2.44 -1.62 13.48
C ALA A 113 1.24 -2.36 14.12
N ASN A 114 0.01 -1.88 13.86
CA ASN A 114 -1.22 -2.44 14.41
C ASN A 114 -1.43 -3.90 13.97
N TYR A 115 -1.41 -4.16 12.66
CA TYR A 115 -1.67 -5.51 12.15
C TYR A 115 -0.54 -6.47 12.47
N THR A 116 0.71 -6.00 12.63
CA THR A 116 1.80 -6.86 13.13
C THR A 116 1.51 -7.30 14.56
N GLY A 117 1.13 -6.37 15.44
CA GLY A 117 0.72 -6.70 16.80
C GLY A 117 -0.46 -7.67 16.85
N ARG A 118 -1.49 -7.44 16.03
CA ARG A 118 -2.66 -8.33 15.94
C ARG A 118 -2.31 -9.73 15.41
N LEU A 119 -1.42 -9.83 14.43
CA LEU A 119 -0.98 -11.12 13.90
C LEU A 119 -0.24 -11.96 14.95
N GLN A 120 0.52 -11.29 15.82
CA GLN A 120 1.29 -11.89 16.91
C GLN A 120 0.47 -12.19 18.17
N ASP A 121 -0.68 -11.53 18.35
CA ASP A 121 -1.52 -11.74 19.53
C ASP A 121 -2.32 -13.06 19.46
N CYS A 122 -1.83 -14.07 20.18
CA CYS A 122 -2.47 -15.38 20.29
C CYS A 122 -3.82 -15.36 21.03
N LYS A 123 -4.23 -14.25 21.65
CA LYS A 123 -5.56 -14.11 22.26
C LYS A 123 -6.63 -13.76 21.24
N LEU A 124 -6.25 -13.23 20.07
CA LEU A 124 -7.18 -12.92 19.00
C LEU A 124 -7.63 -14.19 18.28
N SER A 125 -8.88 -14.16 17.79
CA SER A 125 -9.44 -15.24 16.99
C SER A 125 -8.65 -15.44 15.68
N THR A 126 -8.72 -16.65 15.13
CA THR A 126 -8.16 -16.96 13.80
C THR A 126 -8.65 -15.98 12.74
N LEU A 127 -9.92 -15.54 12.79
CA LEU A 127 -10.46 -14.58 11.84
C LEU A 127 -9.78 -13.20 11.94
N GLN A 128 -9.56 -12.70 13.15
CA GLN A 128 -8.88 -11.41 13.37
C GLN A 128 -7.40 -11.46 12.95
N ARG A 129 -6.74 -12.60 13.18
CA ARG A 129 -5.34 -12.82 12.78
C ARG A 129 -5.22 -13.03 11.26
N ASN A 130 -6.19 -13.68 10.64
CA ASN A 130 -6.32 -13.80 9.18
C ASN A 130 -6.47 -12.42 8.52
N GLU A 131 -7.37 -11.60 9.04
CA GLU A 131 -7.54 -10.21 8.58
C GLU A 131 -6.23 -9.42 8.71
N ALA A 132 -5.55 -9.53 9.86
CA ALA A 132 -4.26 -8.89 10.07
C ALA A 132 -3.19 -9.34 9.07
N LEU A 133 -3.11 -10.65 8.80
CA LEU A 133 -2.22 -11.21 7.80
C LEU A 133 -2.51 -10.64 6.39
N LYS A 134 -3.79 -10.50 6.02
CA LYS A 134 -4.20 -9.93 4.73
C LYS A 134 -3.83 -8.45 4.59
N PHE A 135 -3.98 -7.65 5.66
CA PHE A 135 -3.53 -6.27 5.65
C PHE A 135 -2.00 -6.14 5.52
N ILE A 136 -1.23 -6.94 6.26
CA ILE A 136 0.24 -6.93 6.16
C ILE A 136 0.70 -7.37 4.76
N SER A 137 0.08 -8.40 4.19
CA SER A 137 0.48 -8.94 2.88
C SER A 137 0.31 -7.94 1.72
N LYS A 138 -0.53 -6.90 1.90
CA LYS A 138 -0.64 -5.77 0.97
C LYS A 138 0.40 -4.69 1.24
N SER A 139 0.74 -4.45 2.52
CA SER A 139 1.67 -3.40 2.94
C SER A 139 3.13 -3.73 2.64
N SER A 140 3.43 -4.99 2.32
CA SER A 140 4.69 -5.45 1.73
C SER A 140 4.74 -5.29 0.22
#